data_AF-A0A848DME6-F1
#
_entry.id   AF-A0A848DME6-F1
#
_cell.length_a   1.000
_cell.length_b   1.000
_cell.length_c   1.000
_cell.angle_alpha   90.00
_cell.angle_beta   90.00
_cell.angle_gamma   90.00
#
_symmetry.space_group_name_H-M   'P 1'
#
loop_
_entity.id
_entity.type
_entity.pdbx_description
1 polymer ?
#
loop_
_entity_poly.entity_id
_entity_poly.type
_entity_poly.pdbx_seq_one_letter_code
_entity_poly.pdbx_strand_id
1 'polypeptide(L)'
;MSWIRPPTRPAFPADLLSYEARVTGWLRAYPLIGVCMYDVDVFDGRVVIPVVKGHPKVWLDGQLIDNPYHLRPEQYEAASSVAHELLREVD
;
A
#
# COMPACT_ATOMS: atom_id res chain seq x y z
N MET A 1 13.52 8.77 5.57
CA MET A 1 14.33 7.53 5.51
C MET A 1 15.41 7.67 4.44
N SER A 2 16.65 8.05 4.81
CA SER A 2 17.70 8.46 3.84
C SER A 2 18.18 7.39 2.83
N TRP A 3 17.76 6.14 3.02
CA TRP A 3 18.11 4.98 2.20
C TRP A 3 17.03 4.63 1.16
N ILE A 4 15.87 5.28 1.19
CA ILE A 4 14.81 5.06 0.19
C ILE A 4 15.23 5.73 -1.12
N ARG A 5 15.23 4.94 -2.19
CA ARG A 5 15.46 5.45 -3.54
C ARG A 5 14.13 5.91 -4.15
N PRO A 6 14.07 7.07 -4.81
CA PRO A 6 12.88 7.49 -5.53
C PRO A 6 12.45 6.44 -6.56
N PRO A 7 11.15 6.19 -6.73
CA PRO A 7 10.67 5.25 -7.72
C PRO A 7 10.99 5.77 -9.13
N THR A 8 11.74 4.99 -9.90
CA THR A 8 12.18 5.38 -11.26
C THR A 8 11.41 4.67 -12.37
N ARG A 9 10.48 3.77 -12.03
CA ARG A 9 9.75 2.94 -13.00
C ARG A 9 8.25 3.28 -13.00
N PRO A 10 7.61 3.42 -14.19
CA PRO A 10 6.17 3.69 -14.28
C PRO A 10 5.29 2.66 -13.55
N ALA A 11 5.66 1.38 -13.61
CA ALA A 11 4.91 0.28 -12.97
C ALA A 11 5.03 0.24 -11.43
N PHE A 12 5.95 1.01 -10.83
CA PHE A 12 6.25 0.94 -9.40
C PHE A 12 5.01 1.04 -8.49
N PRO A 13 4.04 1.95 -8.70
CA PRO A 13 2.87 2.05 -7.83
C PRO A 13 2.02 0.77 -7.80
N ALA A 14 1.83 0.10 -8.94
CA ALA A 14 1.07 -1.14 -8.98
C ALA A 14 1.85 -2.31 -8.40
N ASP A 15 3.17 -2.37 -8.63
CA ASP A 15 4.03 -3.38 -8.02
C ASP A 15 4.01 -3.26 -6.48
N LEU A 16 4.04 -2.02 -5.97
CA LEU A 16 3.94 -1.74 -4.54
C LEU A 16 2.59 -2.17 -3.98
N LEU A 17 1.48 -1.85 -4.67
CA LEU A 17 0.14 -2.27 -4.24
C LEU A 17 -0.01 -3.79 -4.19
N SER A 18 0.48 -4.48 -5.23
CA SER A 18 0.50 -5.96 -5.28
C SER A 18 1.35 -6.56 -4.15
N TYR A 19 2.52 -5.98 -3.89
CA TYR A 19 3.36 -6.38 -2.76
C TYR A 19 2.65 -6.20 -1.42
N GLU A 20 2.05 -5.03 -1.18
CA GLU A 20 1.33 -4.70 0.06
C GLU A 20 0.12 -5.62 0.30
N ALA A 21 -0.62 -5.97 -0.76
CA ALA A 21 -1.73 -6.90 -0.66
C ALA A 21 -1.26 -8.29 -0.19
N ARG A 22 -0.17 -8.80 -0.80
CA ARG A 22 0.42 -10.09 -0.44
C ARG A 22 1.00 -10.10 0.98
N VAL A 23 1.69 -9.03 1.37
CA VAL A 23 2.23 -8.87 2.73
C VAL A 23 1.08 -8.82 3.73
N THR A 24 0.04 -8.04 3.48
CA THR A 24 -1.14 -7.95 4.36
C THR A 24 -1.80 -9.31 4.54
N GLY A 25 -1.96 -10.09 3.47
CA GLY A 25 -2.47 -11.46 3.55
C GLY A 25 -1.57 -12.37 4.38
N TRP A 26 -0.26 -12.30 4.16
CA TRP A 26 0.73 -13.09 4.91
C TRP A 26 0.75 -12.74 6.41
N LEU A 27 0.75 -11.45 6.77
CA LEU A 27 0.79 -10.99 8.15
C LEU A 27 -0.41 -11.49 8.96
N ARG A 28 -1.59 -11.62 8.32
CA ARG A 28 -2.82 -12.14 8.97
C ARG A 28 -2.74 -13.63 9.33
N ALA A 29 -1.83 -14.39 8.73
CA ALA A 29 -1.65 -15.81 9.01
C ALA A 29 -0.88 -16.08 10.33
N TYR A 30 -0.33 -15.05 10.97
CA TYR A 30 0.53 -15.18 12.15
C TYR A 30 0.15 -14.20 13.27
N PRO A 31 0.39 -14.56 14.55
CA PRO A 31 0.12 -13.67 15.69
C PRO A 31 1.25 -12.65 15.86
N LEU A 32 1.34 -11.69 14.94
CA LEU A 32 2.35 -10.63 14.94
C LEU A 32 1.73 -9.25 14.68
N ILE A 33 2.52 -8.20 14.93
CA ILE A 33 2.16 -6.83 14.58
C ILE A 33 3.01 -6.43 13.37
N GLY A 34 2.34 -6.14 12.25
CA GLY A 34 2.97 -5.55 11.07
C GLY A 34 2.76 -4.04 11.07
N VAL A 35 3.83 -3.28 10.82
CA VAL A 35 3.77 -1.83 10.62
C VAL A 35 4.43 -1.51 9.29
N CYS A 36 3.64 -1.02 8.34
CA CYS A 36 4.17 -0.49 7.09
C CYS A 36 4.42 1.02 7.23
N MET A 37 5.56 1.49 6.75
CA MET A 37 5.97 2.89 6.82
C MET A 37 6.31 3.41 5.43
N TYR A 38 5.84 4.60 5.11
CA TYR A 38 6.07 5.26 3.83
C TYR A 38 6.64 6.65 4.08
N ASP A 39 7.61 7.02 3.25
CA ASP A 39 8.21 8.35 3.28
C ASP A 39 7.43 9.28 2.36
N VAL A 40 6.67 10.21 2.94
CA VAL A 40 5.79 11.13 2.19
C VAL A 40 6.56 12.20 1.42
N ASP A 41 7.84 12.40 1.74
CA ASP A 41 8.72 13.28 0.96
C ASP A 41 9.20 12.58 -0.33
N VAL A 42 9.11 11.24 -0.38
CA VAL A 42 9.48 10.41 -1.54
C VAL A 42 8.26 9.95 -2.34
N PHE A 43 7.18 9.56 -1.65
CA PHE A 43 5.96 9.04 -2.24
C PHE A 43 4.82 10.04 -2.08
N ASP A 44 4.26 10.49 -3.20
CA ASP A 44 3.13 11.40 -3.19
C ASP A 44 1.80 10.68 -2.85
N GLY A 45 0.73 11.47 -2.75
CA GLY A 45 -0.61 10.95 -2.44
C GLY A 45 -1.17 9.93 -3.44
N ARG A 46 -0.65 9.87 -4.68
CA ARG A 46 -1.09 8.88 -5.67
C ARG A 46 -0.60 7.47 -5.33
N VAL A 47 0.47 7.37 -4.56
CA VAL A 47 1.01 6.10 -4.04
C VAL A 47 0.50 5.83 -2.62
N VAL A 48 0.64 6.82 -1.73
CA VAL A 48 0.37 6.62 -0.30
C VAL A 48 -1.12 6.37 -0.03
N ILE A 49 -2.04 7.10 -0.67
CA ILE A 49 -3.48 6.93 -0.40
C ILE A 49 -3.98 5.54 -0.77
N PRO A 50 -3.69 5.00 -1.98
CA PRO A 50 -4.06 3.63 -2.31
C PRO A 50 -3.52 2.60 -1.31
N VAL A 51 -2.25 2.72 -0.91
CA VAL A 51 -1.62 1.78 0.02
C VAL A 51 -2.27 1.81 1.40
N VAL A 52 -2.53 3.00 1.94
CA VAL A 52 -3.18 3.16 3.26
C VAL A 52 -4.54 2.45 3.31
N LYS A 53 -5.29 2.37 2.21
CA LYS A 53 -6.58 1.66 2.16
C LYS A 53 -6.47 0.16 2.41
N GLY A 54 -5.30 -0.45 2.27
CA GLY A 54 -5.08 -1.85 2.63
C GLY A 54 -4.94 -2.10 4.14
N HIS A 55 -4.76 -1.03 4.92
CA HIS A 55 -4.41 -1.12 6.34
C HIS A 55 -5.61 -0.78 7.23
N PRO A 56 -5.94 -1.61 8.24
CA PRO A 56 -7.09 -1.38 9.11
C PRO A 56 -6.90 -0.22 10.10
N LYS A 57 -5.64 0.16 10.36
CA LYS A 57 -5.29 1.28 11.24
C LYS A 57 -4.25 2.16 10.56
N VAL A 58 -4.30 3.45 10.87
CA VAL A 58 -3.31 4.43 10.38
C VAL A 58 -2.74 5.19 11.57
N TRP A 59 -1.44 5.44 11.53
CA TRP A 59 -0.80 6.39 12.42
C TRP A 59 -0.81 7.78 11.77
N LEU A 60 -1.57 8.71 12.33
CA LEU A 60 -1.66 10.09 11.86
C LEU A 60 -1.54 11.03 13.05
N ASP A 61 -0.67 12.03 12.94
CA ASP A 61 -0.48 13.08 13.95
C ASP A 61 -0.26 12.55 15.38
N GLY A 62 0.59 11.51 15.52
CA GLY A 62 0.88 10.90 16.81
C GLY A 62 -0.22 9.98 17.36
N GLN A 63 -1.31 9.78 16.60
CA GLN A 63 -2.44 8.96 17.00
C GLN A 63 -2.61 7.74 16.11
N LEU A 64 -2.90 6.60 16.72
CA LEU A 64 -3.34 5.41 16.03
C LEU A 64 -4.86 5.44 15.93
N ILE A 65 -5.38 5.52 14.70
CA ILE A 65 -6.82 5.57 14.44
C ILE A 65 -7.26 4.36 13.61
N ASP A 66 -8.53 3.97 13.74
CA ASP A 66 -9.16 3.07 12.76
C ASP A 66 -9.24 3.78 11.41
N ASN A 67 -8.87 3.07 10.35
CA ASN A 67 -8.88 3.64 9.01
C ASN A 67 -10.31 3.63 8.44
N PRO A 68 -10.98 4.79 8.27
CA PRO A 68 -12.34 4.83 7.73
C PRO A 68 -12.41 4.42 6.26
N TYR A 69 -11.27 4.39 5.56
CA TYR A 69 -11.15 4.01 4.15
C TYR A 69 -10.62 2.58 3.96
N HIS A 70 -10.51 1.79 5.03
CA HIS A 70 -9.99 0.43 4.95
C HIS A 70 -10.87 -0.45 4.04
N LEU A 71 -10.23 -1.03 3.03
CA LEU A 71 -10.80 -2.04 2.17
C LEU A 71 -10.54 -3.42 2.77
N ARG A 72 -11.54 -4.30 2.72
CA ARG A 72 -11.33 -5.70 3.10
C ARG A 72 -10.29 -6.34 2.15
N PRO A 73 -9.57 -7.38 2.59
CA PRO A 73 -8.51 -7.99 1.80
C PRO A 73 -8.92 -8.31 0.36
N GLU A 74 -10.10 -8.88 0.15
CA GLU A 74 -10.60 -9.27 -1.18
C GLU A 74 -10.82 -8.04 -2.07
N GLN A 75 -11.27 -6.93 -1.48
CA GLN A 75 -11.50 -5.67 -2.19
C GLN A 75 -10.18 -4.99 -2.53
N TYR A 76 -9.21 -5.08 -1.63
CA TYR A 76 -7.89 -4.49 -1.81
C TYR A 76 -7.05 -5.24 -2.85
N GLU A 77 -7.10 -6.58 -2.84
CA GLU A 77 -6.47 -7.45 -3.85
C GLU A 77 -7.06 -7.21 -5.25
N ALA A 78 -8.39 -7.12 -5.35
CA ALA A 78 -9.05 -6.81 -6.61
C ALA A 78 -8.63 -5.43 -7.16
N ALA A 79 -8.62 -4.40 -6.30
CA ALA A 79 -8.19 -3.06 -6.69
C ALA A 79 -6.72 -3.01 -7.14
N SER A 80 -5.84 -3.76 -6.45
CA SER A 80 -4.41 -3.86 -6.79
C SER A 80 -4.20 -4.58 -8.12
N SER A 81 -4.98 -5.63 -8.39
CA SER A 81 -4.90 -6.40 -9.63
C SER A 81 -5.32 -5.58 -10.85
N VAL A 82 -6.43 -4.82 -10.74
CA VAL A 82 -6.89 -3.91 -11.80
C VAL A 82 -5.85 -2.82 -12.09
N ALA A 83 -5.24 -2.25 -11.04
CA ALA A 83 -4.21 -1.23 -11.21
C ALA A 83 -2.98 -1.77 -11.98
N HIS A 84 -2.61 -3.03 -11.74
CA HIS A 84 -1.51 -3.69 -12.44
C HIS A 84 -1.85 -4.01 -13.90
N GLU A 85 -3.09 -4.42 -14.18
CA GLU A 85 -3.57 -4.71 -15.54
C GLU A 85 -3.65 -3.44 -16.42
N LEU A 86 -4.23 -2.36 -15.90
CA LEU A 86 -4.33 -1.08 -16.61
C LEU A 86 -2.97 -0.50 -17.00
N LEU A 87 -1.92 -0.72 -16.20
CA LEU A 87 -0.57 -0.26 -16.51
C LEU A 87 0.13 -1.15 -17.56
N ARG A 88 -0.28 -2.41 -17.72
CA ARG A 88 0.24 -3.30 -18.78
C ARG A 88 -0.34 -3.01 -20.15
N GLU A 89 -1.50 -2.35 -20.24
CA GLU A 89 -2.13 -1.97 -21.51
C GLU A 89 -1.57 -0.66 -22.10
N VAL A 90 -0.78 0.09 -21.32
CA VAL A 90 -0.24 1.41 -21.69
C VAL A 90 1.25 1.35 -22.12
N ASP A 91 1.89 0.18 -21.97
CA ASP A 91 3.22 -0.15 -22.52
C ASP A 91 3.10 -0.86 -23.89
#